data_AF-A0A7K0CM14-F1
#
_entry.id   AF-A0A7K0CM14-F1
#
_cell.length_a   1.000
_cell.length_b   1.000
_cell.length_c   1.000
_cell.angle_alpha   90.00
_cell.angle_beta   90.00
_cell.angle_gamma   90.00
#
_symmetry.space_group_name_H-M   'P 1'
#
loop_
_entity.id
_entity.type
_entity.pdbx_description
1 polymer ?
#
loop_
_entity_poly.entity_id
_entity_poly.type
_entity_poly.pdbx_seq_one_letter_code
_entity_poly.pdbx_strand_id
1 'polypeptide(L)'
;MDVDRFWQLIETARASAATVGKPLDEVMVSLLAERPSQEILAYAARFDAVHDGLYRWDVWAAAYLMGGGCSDDSFIDFRAGVIALGREWYERTAADPDSLAGHPAVVAYRDEACSTRT
;
A
#
# COMPACT_ATOMS: atom_id res chain seq x y z
N MET A 1 -10.23 6.20 13.57
CA MET A 1 -11.47 6.20 12.77
C MET A 1 -11.90 4.76 12.53
N ASP A 2 -13.15 4.51 12.13
CA ASP A 2 -13.57 3.14 11.79
C ASP A 2 -12.86 2.62 10.52
N VAL A 3 -12.98 1.31 10.28
CA VAL A 3 -12.27 0.61 9.20
C VAL A 3 -12.71 1.09 7.82
N ASP A 4 -14.02 1.25 7.64
CA ASP A 4 -14.60 1.54 6.33
C ASP A 4 -14.27 2.97 5.93
N ARG A 5 -14.32 3.90 6.88
CA ARG A 5 -13.96 5.30 6.65
C ARG A 5 -12.48 5.46 6.28
N PHE A 6 -11.59 4.71 6.92
CA PHE A 6 -10.17 4.70 6.59
C PHE A 6 -9.92 4.25 5.15
N TRP A 7 -10.50 3.12 4.76
CA TRP A 7 -10.35 2.60 3.40
C TRP A 7 -11.01 3.50 2.35
N GLN A 8 -12.18 4.06 2.64
CA GLN A 8 -12.82 5.06 1.76
C GLN A 8 -11.91 6.25 1.48
N LEU A 9 -11.17 6.73 2.48
CA LEU A 9 -10.21 7.83 2.33
C LEU A 9 -9.08 7.46 1.35
N ILE A 10 -8.48 6.29 1.52
CA ILE A 10 -7.42 5.77 0.64
C ILE A 10 -7.96 5.60 -0.78
N GLU A 11 -9.12 4.95 -0.96
CA GLU A 11 -9.68 4.74 -2.30
C GLU A 11 -10.07 6.05 -2.99
N THR A 12 -10.59 7.02 -2.23
CA THR A 12 -10.86 8.37 -2.74
C THR A 12 -9.57 9.05 -3.20
N ALA A 13 -8.50 8.94 -2.41
CA ALA A 13 -7.19 9.49 -2.77
C ALA A 13 -6.62 8.81 -4.03
N ARG A 14 -6.72 7.49 -4.14
CA ARG A 14 -6.27 6.71 -5.31
C ARG A 14 -7.03 7.08 -6.58
N ALA A 15 -8.35 7.13 -6.52
CA ALA A 15 -9.18 7.53 -7.66
C ALA A 15 -8.90 8.98 -8.09
N SER A 16 -8.72 9.87 -7.11
CA SER A 16 -8.41 11.28 -7.38
C SER A 16 -7.02 11.42 -8.00
N ALA A 17 -6.00 10.76 -7.45
CA ALA A 17 -4.63 10.73 -7.98
C ALA A 17 -4.57 10.27 -9.44
N ALA A 18 -5.30 9.20 -9.77
CA ALA A 18 -5.41 8.72 -11.15
C ALA A 18 -6.11 9.73 -12.08
N THR A 19 -7.14 10.43 -11.57
CA THR A 19 -7.90 11.42 -12.35
C THR A 19 -7.10 12.69 -12.62
N VAL A 20 -6.39 13.20 -11.61
CA VAL A 20 -5.66 14.48 -11.70
C VAL A 20 -4.20 14.30 -12.13
N GLY A 21 -3.73 13.06 -12.27
CA GLY A 21 -2.36 12.74 -12.66
C GLY A 21 -1.31 13.16 -11.63
N LYS A 22 -1.66 13.17 -10.33
CA LYS A 22 -0.75 13.52 -9.23
C LYS A 22 -0.33 12.29 -8.43
N PRO A 23 0.83 12.33 -7.76
CA PRO A 23 1.22 11.32 -6.79
C PRO A 23 0.15 11.13 -5.70
N LEU A 24 -0.03 9.88 -5.25
CA LEU A 24 -1.03 9.53 -4.23
C LEU A 24 -0.79 10.24 -2.90
N ASP A 25 0.47 10.37 -2.49
CA ASP A 25 0.89 11.04 -1.26
C ASP A 25 0.51 12.53 -1.27
N GLU A 26 0.71 13.24 -2.38
CA GLU A 26 0.28 14.64 -2.51
C GLU A 26 -1.24 14.81 -2.38
N VAL A 27 -2.00 13.91 -3.01
CA VAL A 27 -3.46 13.92 -2.94
C VAL A 27 -3.93 13.57 -1.53
N MET A 28 -3.30 12.59 -0.89
CA MET A 28 -3.64 12.19 0.48
C MET A 28 -3.35 13.31 1.47
N VAL A 29 -2.21 14.00 1.34
CA VAL A 29 -1.87 15.17 2.15
C VAL A 29 -2.93 16.26 1.98
N SER A 30 -3.34 16.55 0.75
CA SER A 30 -4.38 17.55 0.47
C SER A 30 -5.73 17.16 1.11
N LEU A 31 -6.15 15.91 0.97
CA LEU A 31 -7.40 15.39 1.54
C LEU A 31 -7.40 15.38 3.07
N LEU A 32 -6.25 15.14 3.71
CA LEU A 32 -6.12 15.16 5.16
C LEU A 32 -6.02 16.60 5.70
N ALA A 33 -5.35 17.50 4.98
CA ALA A 33 -5.19 18.91 5.39
C ALA A 33 -6.53 19.66 5.49
N GLU A 34 -7.55 19.24 4.73
CA GLU A 34 -8.90 19.81 4.80
C GLU A 34 -9.73 19.29 5.99
N ARG A 35 -9.19 18.35 6.79
CA ARG A 35 -9.92 17.70 7.89
C ARG A 35 -9.59 18.31 9.26
N PRO A 36 -10.50 18.19 10.23
CA PRO A 36 -10.19 18.51 11.62
C PRO A 36 -8.99 17.70 12.12
N SER A 37 -8.16 18.32 12.97
CA SER A 37 -6.97 17.66 13.54
C SER A 37 -7.28 16.32 14.21
N GLN A 38 -8.43 16.20 14.86
CA GLN A 38 -8.89 14.94 15.46
C GLN A 38 -9.08 13.83 14.42
N GLU A 39 -9.57 14.14 13.21
CA GLU A 39 -9.70 13.15 12.14
C GLU A 39 -8.34 12.75 11.58
N ILE A 40 -7.38 13.68 11.48
CA ILE A 40 -6.00 13.38 11.06
C ILE A 40 -5.34 12.42 12.04
N LEU A 41 -5.46 12.68 13.35
CA LEU A 41 -4.95 11.77 14.38
C LEU A 41 -5.65 10.41 14.34
N ALA A 42 -6.96 10.41 14.10
CA ALA A 42 -7.74 9.20 13.98
C ALA A 42 -7.39 8.38 12.73
N TYR A 43 -6.91 9.02 11.66
CA TYR A 43 -6.35 8.38 10.47
C TYR A 43 -4.98 7.78 10.79
N ALA A 44 -4.07 8.56 11.39
CA ALA A 44 -2.73 8.10 11.75
C ALA A 44 -2.77 6.85 12.64
N ALA A 45 -3.52 6.88 13.73
CA ALA A 45 -3.68 5.73 14.62
C ALA A 45 -4.27 4.49 13.90
N ARG A 46 -5.10 4.72 12.87
CA ARG A 46 -5.68 3.63 12.09
C ARG A 46 -4.69 3.06 11.08
N PHE A 47 -3.90 3.94 10.45
CA PHE A 47 -2.81 3.54 9.57
C PHE A 47 -1.81 2.68 10.33
N ASP A 48 -1.39 3.12 11.52
CA ASP A 48 -0.46 2.37 12.38
C ASP A 48 -0.98 0.97 12.69
N ALA A 49 -2.24 0.85 13.12
CA ALA A 49 -2.85 -0.44 13.43
C ALA A 49 -2.91 -1.39 12.21
N VAL A 50 -3.16 -0.84 11.02
CA VAL A 50 -3.21 -1.61 9.76
C VAL A 50 -1.80 -2.01 9.31
N HIS A 51 -0.82 -1.12 9.46
CA HIS A 51 0.60 -1.34 9.15
C HIS A 51 1.25 -2.37 10.06
N ASP A 52 0.95 -2.31 11.35
CA ASP A 52 1.35 -3.31 12.36
C ASP A 52 0.74 -4.68 12.06
N GLY A 53 -0.49 -4.72 11.54
CA GLY A 53 -1.14 -5.97 11.11
C GLY A 53 -0.38 -6.75 10.02
N LEU A 54 0.50 -6.07 9.27
CA LEU A 54 1.38 -6.69 8.27
C LEU A 54 2.80 -6.96 8.80
N TYR A 55 3.12 -6.62 10.06
CA TYR A 55 4.43 -6.92 10.67
C TYR A 55 4.53 -8.42 11.00
N ARG A 56 4.75 -9.24 9.96
CA ARG A 56 4.80 -10.70 10.04
C ARG A 56 5.94 -11.24 9.19
N TRP A 57 6.48 -12.39 9.62
CA TRP A 57 7.60 -13.05 8.95
C TRP A 57 7.30 -13.50 7.52
N ASP A 58 6.08 -13.94 7.25
CA ASP A 58 5.66 -14.36 5.91
C ASP A 58 5.54 -13.17 4.95
N VAL A 59 4.98 -12.05 5.42
CA VAL A 59 4.96 -10.78 4.66
C VAL A 59 6.38 -10.26 4.44
N TRP A 60 7.28 -10.37 5.43
CA TRP A 60 8.70 -10.04 5.28
C TRP A 60 9.37 -10.90 4.21
N ALA A 61 9.13 -12.22 4.23
CA ALA A 61 9.69 -13.12 3.22
C ALA A 61 9.24 -12.74 1.80
N ALA A 62 7.95 -12.41 1.63
CA ALA A 62 7.43 -11.92 0.35
C ALA A 62 8.11 -10.61 -0.08
N ALA A 63 8.25 -9.64 0.83
CA ALA A 63 8.97 -8.39 0.58
C ALA A 63 10.43 -8.63 0.16
N TYR A 64 11.13 -9.52 0.87
CA TYR A 64 12.51 -9.89 0.59
C TYR A 64 12.66 -10.54 -0.79
N LEU A 65 11.78 -11.46 -1.15
CA LEU A 65 11.81 -12.14 -2.45
C LEU A 65 11.52 -11.18 -3.60
N MET A 66 10.52 -10.29 -3.45
CA MET A 66 10.18 -9.31 -4.48
C MET A 66 11.23 -8.21 -4.63
N GLY A 67 11.83 -7.75 -3.52
CA GLY A 67 12.84 -6.70 -3.49
C GLY A 67 14.26 -7.16 -3.80
N GLY A 68 14.52 -8.48 -3.84
CA GLY A 68 15.88 -9.04 -3.93
C GLY A 68 16.71 -8.80 -2.66
N GLY A 69 16.03 -8.65 -1.52
CA GLY A 69 16.56 -8.19 -0.23
C GLY A 69 15.52 -7.34 0.51
N CYS A 70 15.61 -7.27 1.84
CA CYS A 70 14.75 -6.41 2.65
C CYS A 70 15.43 -6.07 3.97
N SER A 71 15.62 -4.77 4.24
CA SER A 71 15.95 -4.20 5.55
C SER A 71 14.68 -3.76 6.29
N ASP A 72 14.82 -3.43 7.58
CA ASP A 72 13.70 -2.90 8.39
C ASP A 72 13.03 -1.68 7.73
N ASP A 73 13.81 -0.72 7.23
CA ASP A 73 13.29 0.48 6.56
C ASP A 73 12.52 0.11 5.28
N SER A 74 13.09 -0.76 4.44
CA SER A 74 12.40 -1.20 3.23
C SER A 74 11.13 -2.01 3.55
N PHE A 75 11.08 -2.69 4.70
CA PHE A 75 9.89 -3.41 5.14
C PHE A 75 8.79 -2.46 5.66
N ILE A 76 9.17 -1.34 6.27
CA ILE A 76 8.25 -0.25 6.61
C ILE A 76 7.61 0.30 5.34
N ASP A 77 8.41 0.63 4.34
CA ASP A 77 7.94 1.17 3.06
C ASP A 77 7.09 0.16 2.30
N PHE A 78 7.49 -1.12 2.29
CA PHE A 78 6.74 -2.19 1.65
C PHE A 78 5.32 -2.32 2.20
N ARG A 79 5.17 -2.35 3.54
CA ARG A 79 3.85 -2.45 4.19
C ARG A 79 3.00 -1.21 3.95
N ALA A 80 3.61 -0.02 3.95
CA ALA A 80 2.93 1.22 3.59
C ALA A 80 2.45 1.19 2.11
N GLY A 81 3.26 0.64 1.21
CA GLY A 81 2.91 0.41 -0.19
C GLY A 81 1.71 -0.53 -0.35
N VAL A 82 1.67 -1.65 0.38
CA VAL A 82 0.53 -2.57 0.37
C VAL A 82 -0.77 -1.87 0.80
N ILE A 83 -0.70 -1.00 1.82
CA ILE A 83 -1.86 -0.20 2.26
C ILE A 83 -2.28 0.80 1.16
N ALA A 84 -1.32 1.42 0.49
CA ALA A 84 -1.56 2.35 -0.61
C ALA A 84 -2.19 1.68 -1.87
N LEU A 85 -2.08 0.36 -2.02
CA LEU A 85 -2.79 -0.39 -3.06
C LEU A 85 -4.30 -0.50 -2.80
N GLY A 86 -4.76 -0.16 -1.60
CA GLY A 86 -6.17 -0.19 -1.23
C GLY A 86 -6.57 -1.44 -0.42
N ARG A 87 -7.85 -1.47 -0.02
CA ARG A 87 -8.36 -2.47 0.94
C ARG A 87 -8.23 -3.90 0.43
N GLU A 88 -8.58 -4.11 -0.83
CA GLU A 88 -8.61 -5.44 -1.43
C GLU A 88 -7.22 -6.09 -1.43
N TRP A 89 -6.19 -5.34 -1.81
CA TRP A 89 -4.82 -5.83 -1.83
C TRP A 89 -4.25 -6.01 -0.43
N TYR A 90 -4.62 -5.13 0.51
CA TYR A 90 -4.28 -5.32 1.91
C TYR A 90 -4.84 -6.64 2.45
N GLU A 91 -6.15 -6.88 2.27
CA GLU A 91 -6.80 -8.09 2.79
C GLU A 91 -6.25 -9.37 2.14
N ARG A 92 -5.96 -9.32 0.83
CA ARG A 92 -5.30 -10.43 0.11
C ARG A 92 -3.90 -10.71 0.65
N THR A 93 -3.08 -9.66 0.80
CA THR A 93 -1.71 -9.80 1.32
C THR A 93 -1.71 -10.30 2.76
N ALA A 94 -2.65 -9.83 3.58
CA ALA A 94 -2.79 -10.28 4.96
C ALA A 94 -3.24 -11.75 5.04
N ALA A 95 -4.05 -12.24 4.09
CA ALA A 95 -4.45 -13.64 4.04
C ALA A 95 -3.33 -14.54 3.46
N ASP A 96 -2.71 -14.08 2.38
CA ASP A 96 -1.71 -14.80 1.59
C ASP A 96 -0.73 -13.80 0.93
N PRO A 97 0.48 -13.61 1.48
CA PRO A 97 1.46 -12.66 0.93
C PRO A 97 1.89 -12.97 -0.51
N ASP A 98 1.84 -14.24 -0.94
CA ASP A 98 2.23 -14.65 -2.30
C ASP A 98 1.25 -14.11 -3.36
N SER A 99 0.03 -13.73 -2.96
CA SER A 99 -0.96 -13.12 -3.85
C SER A 99 -0.46 -11.85 -4.54
N LEU A 100 0.51 -11.13 -3.95
CA LEU A 100 1.15 -9.95 -4.54
C LEU A 100 1.88 -10.25 -5.86
N ALA A 101 2.32 -11.48 -6.09
CA ALA A 101 2.92 -11.89 -7.36
C ALA A 101 1.92 -11.78 -8.53
N GLY A 102 0.61 -11.81 -8.25
CA GLY A 102 -0.47 -11.61 -9.22
C GLY A 102 -0.83 -10.14 -9.45
N HIS A 103 -0.19 -9.19 -8.77
CA HIS A 103 -0.51 -7.77 -8.93
C HIS A 103 -0.19 -7.31 -10.37
N PRO A 104 -1.07 -6.54 -11.06
CA PRO A 104 -0.87 -6.16 -12.46
C PRO A 104 0.48 -5.49 -12.75
N ALA A 105 0.96 -4.63 -11.83
CA ALA A 105 2.28 -4.00 -11.98
C ALA A 105 3.45 -4.99 -11.91
N VAL A 106 3.33 -6.04 -11.08
CA VAL A 106 4.34 -7.10 -10.95
C VAL A 106 4.36 -7.98 -12.19
N VAL A 107 3.16 -8.33 -12.69
CA VAL A 107 2.99 -9.08 -13.94
C VAL A 107 3.58 -8.31 -15.13
N ALA A 108 3.27 -7.02 -15.27
CA ALA A 108 3.80 -6.18 -16.34
C ALA A 108 5.33 -6.11 -16.32
N TYR A 109 5.92 -5.89 -15.14
CA TYR A 109 7.37 -5.86 -14.97
C TYR A 109 8.05 -7.17 -15.38
N ARG A 110 7.47 -8.32 -15.00
CA ARG A 110 7.98 -9.63 -15.40
C ARG A 110 7.98 -9.80 -16.92
N ASP A 111 6.89 -9.40 -17.57
CA ASP A 111 6.73 -9.58 -19.01
C ASP A 111 7.70 -8.66 -19.80
N GLU A 112 7.92 -7.42 -19.34
CA GLU A 112 8.94 -6.50 -19.87
C GLU A 112 10.38 -7.02 -19.67
N ALA A 113 10.70 -7.54 -18.49
CA ALA A 113 12.01 -8.11 -18.17
C ALA A 113 12.31 -9.37 -19.02
N CYS A 114 11.27 -10.13 -19.40
CA CYS A 114 11.41 -11.27 -20.29
C CYS A 114 11.65 -10.84 -21.75
N SER A 115 10.96 -9.80 -22.20
CA SER A 115 11.11 -9.26 -23.56
C SER A 115 12.46 -8.58 -23.84
N THR A 116 13.15 -8.09 -22.81
CA THR A 116 14.46 -7.40 -22.94
C THR A 116 15.67 -8.33 -22.85
N ARG A 117 15.46 -9.62 -22.57
CA ARG A 117 16.50 -10.66 -22.49
C ARG A 117 16.58 -11.58 -23.72
N THR A 118 15.81 -11.29 -24.78
CA THR A 118 15.86 -12.02 -26.08
C THR A 118 16.54 -11.14 -27.13
#